data_AF-A0A9P0P806-F1
#
_entry.id   AF-A0A9P0P806-F1
#
_cell.length_a   1.000
_cell.length_b   1.000
_cell.length_c   1.000
_cell.angle_alpha   90.00
_cell.angle_beta   90.00
_cell.angle_gamma   90.00
#
_symmetry.space_group_name_H-M   'P 1'
#
loop_
_entity.id
_entity.type
_entity.pdbx_description
1 polymer ?
#
loop_
_entity_poly.entity_id
_entity_poly.type
_entity_poly.pdbx_seq_one_letter_code
_entity_poly.pdbx_strand_id
1 'polypeptide(L)'
;MKKPVEAIRDKKMGWLLASKIFGVQQATHRTHLLGTNKTLESNSKALGCWKATFLSDVESQLVPHIKFLDSRLFGLTRASVQELAVHMAEKNGFAHIFNIQKQKGRQDWLNGPLRRNKHISLRKPEATSAARAQAINRPQVQKSFQLYGSLLEYDGYTHRIYNPDESGLSKVQKPENILGTKVRKQVVVITSGEWSKHHCCLLL
;
A
#
# COMPACT_ATOMS: atom_id res chain seq x y z
N MET A 1 15.47 28.46 20.97
CA MET A 1 14.46 28.50 22.05
C MET A 1 14.91 27.95 23.40
N LYS A 2 15.87 27.01 23.50
CA LYS A 2 16.32 26.51 24.83
C LYS A 2 16.95 27.60 25.71
N LYS A 3 17.97 28.31 25.19
CA LYS A 3 18.65 29.43 25.85
C LYS A 3 17.72 30.53 26.46
N PRO A 4 16.76 31.11 25.71
CA PRO A 4 15.85 32.11 26.28
C PRO A 4 14.88 31.54 27.32
N VAL A 5 14.45 30.28 27.16
CA VAL A 5 13.54 29.62 28.12
C VAL A 5 14.27 29.34 29.43
N GLU A 6 15.52 28.87 29.37
CA GLU A 6 16.39 28.64 30.54
C GLU A 6 16.66 29.94 31.31
N ALA A 7 17.00 31.03 30.60
CA ALA A 7 17.27 32.32 31.24
C ALA A 7 16.07 32.91 32.00
N ILE A 8 14.85 32.72 31.47
CA ILE A 8 13.61 33.13 32.15
C ILE A 8 13.28 32.17 33.31
N ARG A 9 13.52 30.86 33.14
CA ARG A 9 13.27 29.83 34.17
C ARG A 9 14.17 30.02 35.39
N ASP A 10 15.44 30.37 35.15
CA ASP A 10 16.44 30.69 36.18
C ASP A 10 16.20 32.07 36.84
N LYS A 11 15.12 32.79 36.46
CA LYS A 11 14.80 34.16 36.91
C LYS A 11 15.91 35.19 36.65
N LYS A 12 16.85 34.92 35.75
CA LYS A 12 17.95 35.83 35.38
C LYS A 12 17.46 37.06 34.59
N MET A 13 16.30 36.96 33.95
CA MET A 13 15.71 38.06 33.18
C MET A 13 14.19 37.97 33.07
N GLY A 14 13.53 39.13 32.99
CA GLY A 14 12.08 39.25 32.78
C GLY A 14 11.68 39.09 31.31
N TRP A 15 10.38 38.83 31.08
CA TRP A 15 9.82 38.54 29.75
C TRP A 15 10.11 39.60 28.68
N LEU A 16 10.01 40.88 29.03
CA LEU A 16 10.28 41.99 28.13
C LEU A 16 11.76 42.08 27.74
N LEU A 17 12.65 41.90 28.73
CA LEU A 17 14.09 41.95 28.54
C LEU A 17 14.55 40.79 27.65
N ALA A 18 14.06 39.58 27.93
CA ALA A 18 14.30 38.42 27.08
C ALA A 18 13.79 38.63 25.64
N SER A 19 12.62 39.25 25.47
CA SER A 19 12.06 39.54 24.15
C SER A 19 12.96 40.50 23.35
N LYS A 20 13.47 41.56 23.98
CA LYS A 20 14.38 42.52 23.35
C LYS A 20 15.76 41.91 23.02
N ILE A 21 16.32 41.11 23.93
CA ILE A 21 17.65 40.50 23.75
C ILE A 21 17.63 39.41 22.69
N PHE A 22 16.60 38.54 22.71
CA PHE A 22 16.55 37.36 21.84
C PHE A 22 15.71 37.57 20.58
N GLY A 23 15.04 38.72 20.41
CA GLY A 23 14.23 39.03 19.24
C GLY A 23 12.99 38.12 19.09
N VAL A 24 12.50 37.55 20.19
CA VAL A 24 11.34 36.64 20.21
C VAL A 24 10.19 37.30 20.95
N GLN A 25 8.96 37.19 20.44
CA GLN A 25 7.79 37.78 21.09
C GLN A 25 7.53 37.15 22.48
N GLN A 26 7.07 37.97 23.42
CA GLN A 26 6.75 37.53 24.79
C GLN A 26 5.76 36.36 24.83
N ALA A 27 4.79 36.36 23.92
CA ALA A 27 3.81 35.27 23.80
C ALA A 27 4.51 33.92 23.59
N THR A 28 5.47 33.86 22.68
CA THR A 28 6.21 32.63 22.36
C THR A 28 7.02 32.12 23.55
N HIS A 29 7.63 33.01 24.34
CA HIS A 29 8.28 32.61 25.60
C HIS A 29 7.28 31.99 26.58
N ARG A 30 6.11 32.61 26.77
CA ARG A 30 5.04 32.09 27.65
C ARG A 30 4.56 30.72 27.19
N THR A 31 4.29 30.54 25.89
CA THR A 31 3.83 29.26 25.33
C THR A 31 4.83 28.13 25.55
N HIS A 32 6.14 28.43 25.46
CA HIS A 32 7.18 27.42 25.69
C HIS A 32 7.45 27.13 27.16
N LEU A 33 7.38 28.13 28.06
CA LEU A 33 7.54 27.91 29.51
C LEU A 33 6.34 27.20 30.13
N LEU A 34 5.11 27.58 29.75
CA LEU A 34 3.87 26.97 30.24
C LEU A 34 3.61 25.59 29.62
N GLY A 35 4.37 25.22 28.58
CA GLY A 35 4.21 23.93 27.92
C GLY A 35 2.85 23.75 27.25
N THR A 36 2.16 24.83 26.89
CA THR A 36 0.88 24.77 26.15
C THR A 36 1.05 24.20 24.74
N ASN A 37 2.27 24.22 24.21
CA ASN A 37 2.68 23.52 22.98
C ASN A 37 3.18 22.08 23.23
N LYS A 38 2.58 21.31 24.15
CA LYS A 38 2.88 19.88 24.28
C LYS A 38 2.22 19.12 23.14
N THR A 39 3.03 18.45 22.34
CA THR A 39 2.57 17.62 21.23
C THR A 39 2.74 16.16 21.63
N LEU A 40 1.72 15.34 21.34
CA LEU A 40 1.53 14.01 21.92
C LEU A 40 2.72 13.04 21.89
N GLU A 41 3.62 13.02 20.91
CA GLU A 41 4.70 12.03 20.91
C GLU A 41 5.93 12.54 20.14
N SER A 42 7.10 12.14 20.66
CA SER A 42 8.47 12.37 20.17
C SER A 42 9.18 13.67 20.60
N ASN A 43 10.45 13.48 21.02
CA ASN A 43 11.46 14.51 21.33
C ASN A 43 11.75 15.52 20.20
N SER A 44 11.10 15.38 19.05
CA SER A 44 11.16 16.30 17.92
C SER A 44 9.84 17.06 17.79
N LYS A 45 9.90 18.41 17.84
CA LYS A 45 8.75 19.25 17.46
C LYS A 45 8.36 18.92 16.02
N ALA A 46 7.29 18.18 15.83
CA ALA A 46 6.63 18.08 14.53
C ALA A 46 6.01 19.44 14.21
N LEU A 47 6.37 20.03 13.08
CA LEU A 47 5.78 21.27 12.59
C LEU A 47 4.42 20.95 11.95
N GLY A 48 3.39 21.71 12.32
CA GLY A 48 2.05 21.64 11.71
C GLY A 48 0.96 21.02 12.58
N CYS A 49 -0.29 21.16 12.12
CA CYS A 49 -1.49 20.62 12.77
C CYS A 49 -1.63 19.11 12.56
N TRP A 50 -1.18 18.61 11.41
CA TRP A 50 -1.42 17.23 10.97
C TRP A 50 -0.41 16.26 11.58
N LYS A 51 -0.92 15.32 12.38
CA LYS A 51 -0.15 14.21 12.94
C LYS A 51 -0.52 12.91 12.25
N ALA A 52 0.45 12.00 12.13
CA ALA A 52 0.17 10.66 11.66
C ALA A 52 -0.71 9.93 12.69
N THR A 53 -1.71 9.19 12.21
CA THR A 53 -2.61 8.39 13.07
C THR A 53 -1.88 7.24 13.76
N PHE A 54 -0.88 6.68 13.09
CA PHE A 54 -0.08 5.56 13.59
C PHE A 54 1.36 5.99 13.83
N LEU A 55 2.01 5.34 14.80
CA LEU A 55 3.45 5.40 14.96
C LEU A 55 4.15 4.73 13.77
N SER A 56 5.36 5.18 13.48
CA SER A 56 6.20 4.62 12.40
C SER A 56 6.39 3.10 12.56
N ASP A 57 6.49 2.61 13.79
CA ASP A 57 6.70 1.19 14.06
C ASP A 57 5.47 0.35 13.66
N VAL A 58 4.26 0.84 13.94
CA VAL A 58 3.01 0.18 13.56
C VAL A 58 2.83 0.20 12.05
N GLU A 59 3.13 1.32 11.40
CA GLU A 59 3.07 1.43 9.93
C GLU A 59 4.07 0.49 9.24
N SER A 60 5.21 0.22 9.88
CA SER A 60 6.21 -0.71 9.34
C SER A 60 5.68 -2.16 9.27
N GLN A 61 4.77 -2.55 10.15
CA GLN A 61 4.15 -3.89 10.18
C GLN A 61 3.10 -4.08 9.08
N LEU A 62 2.50 -3.00 8.56
CA LEU A 62 1.54 -3.05 7.47
C LEU A 62 2.19 -3.50 6.15
N VAL A 63 3.43 -3.07 5.91
CA VAL A 63 4.20 -3.38 4.68
C VAL A 63 4.42 -4.89 4.48
N PRO A 64 4.96 -5.66 5.45
CA PRO A 64 5.14 -7.10 5.29
C PRO A 64 3.80 -7.83 5.16
N HIS A 65 2.74 -7.37 5.81
CA HIS A 65 1.41 -7.96 5.65
C HIS A 65 0.87 -7.82 4.22
N ILE A 66 0.98 -6.63 3.62
CA ILE A 66 0.61 -6.41 2.21
C ILE A 66 1.45 -7.32 1.29
N LYS A 67 2.76 -7.39 1.50
CA LYS A 67 3.65 -8.25 0.70
C LYS A 67 3.31 -9.74 0.84
N PHE A 68 2.93 -10.17 2.03
CA PHE A 68 2.53 -11.55 2.29
C PHE A 68 1.27 -11.93 1.51
N LEU A 69 0.25 -11.07 1.52
CA LEU A 69 -0.98 -11.31 0.76
C LEU A 69 -0.75 -11.23 -0.76
N ASP A 70 0.06 -10.25 -1.21
CA ASP A 70 0.52 -10.14 -2.61
C ASP A 70 1.28 -11.39 -3.08
N SER A 71 2.05 -12.05 -2.20
CA SER A 71 2.74 -13.31 -2.53
C SER A 71 1.81 -14.50 -2.75
N ARG A 72 0.59 -14.44 -2.21
CA ARG A 72 -0.43 -15.49 -2.31
C ARG A 72 -1.52 -15.17 -3.32
N LEU A 73 -1.29 -14.18 -4.19
CA LEU A 73 -2.23 -13.72 -5.22
C LEU A 73 -3.50 -13.07 -4.66
N PHE A 74 -3.47 -12.65 -3.39
CA PHE A 74 -4.53 -11.89 -2.72
C PHE A 74 -4.09 -10.43 -2.57
N GLY A 75 -4.21 -9.65 -3.63
CA GLY A 75 -3.86 -8.24 -3.58
C GLY A 75 -4.87 -7.41 -2.77
N LEU A 76 -4.36 -6.51 -1.92
CA LEU A 76 -5.20 -5.57 -1.18
C LEU A 76 -5.49 -4.32 -2.02
N THR A 77 -6.77 -3.98 -2.18
CA THR A 77 -7.20 -2.72 -2.80
C THR A 77 -7.01 -1.55 -1.83
N ARG A 78 -7.08 -0.32 -2.35
CA ARG A 78 -7.01 0.89 -1.51
C ARG A 78 -8.10 0.90 -0.42
N ALA A 79 -9.31 0.49 -0.78
CA ALA A 79 -10.44 0.42 0.15
C ALA A 79 -10.16 -0.59 1.27
N SER A 80 -9.69 -1.79 0.94
CA SER A 80 -9.38 -2.80 1.95
C SER A 80 -8.29 -2.37 2.93
N VAL A 81 -7.27 -1.63 2.47
CA VAL A 81 -6.23 -1.09 3.37
C VAL A 81 -6.76 0.05 4.24
N GLN A 82 -7.69 0.85 3.72
CA GLN A 82 -8.38 1.88 4.50
C GLN A 82 -9.27 1.27 5.58
N GLU A 83 -9.97 0.19 5.29
CA GLU A 83 -10.79 -0.56 6.25
C GLU A 83 -9.92 -1.23 7.31
N LEU A 84 -8.83 -1.89 6.89
CA LEU A 84 -7.84 -2.48 7.80
C LEU A 84 -7.26 -1.43 8.75
N ALA A 85 -6.98 -0.23 8.26
CA ALA A 85 -6.49 0.87 9.09
C ALA A 85 -7.50 1.30 10.15
N VAL A 86 -8.79 1.40 9.83
CA VAL A 86 -9.82 1.74 10.81
C VAL A 86 -9.88 0.66 11.89
N HIS A 87 -9.95 -0.61 11.49
CA HIS A 87 -9.97 -1.72 12.45
C HIS A 87 -8.71 -1.77 13.33
N MET A 88 -7.52 -1.50 12.78
CA MET A 88 -6.30 -1.41 13.56
C MET A 88 -6.32 -0.24 14.54
N ALA A 89 -6.88 0.90 14.15
CA ALA A 89 -6.98 2.06 15.04
C ALA A 89 -7.97 1.81 16.18
N GLU A 90 -9.13 1.24 15.89
CA GLU A 90 -10.14 0.90 16.90
C GLU A 90 -9.64 -0.17 17.88
N LYS A 91 -9.06 -1.27 17.38
CA LYS A 91 -8.55 -2.36 18.23
C LYS A 91 -7.42 -1.94 19.16
N ASN A 92 -6.55 -1.07 18.69
CA ASN A 92 -5.41 -0.59 19.47
C ASN A 92 -5.70 0.70 20.26
N GLY A 93 -6.92 1.25 20.16
CA GLY A 93 -7.32 2.47 20.86
C GLY A 93 -6.63 3.75 20.38
N PHE A 94 -6.15 3.79 19.13
CA PHE A 94 -5.51 4.99 18.58
C PHE A 94 -6.56 6.06 18.26
N ALA A 95 -6.30 7.29 18.71
CA ALA A 95 -7.09 8.46 18.32
C ALA A 95 -6.94 8.70 16.81
N HIS A 96 -8.06 8.72 16.08
CA HIS A 96 -8.07 8.78 14.63
C HIS A 96 -9.19 9.68 14.09
N ILE A 97 -8.98 10.22 12.89
CA ILE A 97 -9.92 11.12 12.17
C ILE A 97 -10.65 10.35 11.03
N PHE A 98 -10.68 9.02 11.12
CA PHE A 98 -11.34 8.18 10.13
C PHE A 98 -12.86 8.24 10.28
N ASN A 99 -13.56 7.86 9.21
CA ASN A 99 -15.02 7.82 9.24
C ASN A 99 -15.47 6.48 9.84
N ILE A 100 -15.93 6.51 11.09
CA ILE A 100 -16.39 5.33 11.84
C ILE A 100 -17.66 4.74 11.21
N GLN A 101 -18.58 5.57 10.71
CA GLN A 101 -19.83 5.08 10.10
C GLN A 101 -19.58 4.30 8.81
N LYS A 102 -18.61 4.75 7.99
CA LYS A 102 -18.24 4.10 6.74
C LYS A 102 -17.14 3.06 6.89
N GLN A 103 -16.58 2.91 8.09
CA GLN A 103 -15.42 2.05 8.40
C GLN A 103 -14.27 2.23 7.40
N LYS A 104 -14.05 3.46 6.92
CA LYS A 104 -13.06 3.77 5.89
C LYS A 104 -12.13 4.88 6.32
N GLY A 105 -10.83 4.60 6.22
CA GLY A 105 -9.77 5.59 6.34
C GLY A 105 -9.83 6.64 5.22
N ARG A 106 -9.27 7.83 5.47
CA ARG A 106 -9.17 8.88 4.45
C ARG A 106 -8.15 8.50 3.37
N GLN A 107 -8.39 8.97 2.14
CA GLN A 107 -7.44 8.80 1.04
C GLN A 107 -6.10 9.50 1.32
N ASP A 108 -6.14 10.68 1.93
CA ASP A 108 -4.94 11.45 2.31
C ASP A 108 -4.08 10.69 3.31
N TRP A 109 -4.72 9.96 4.24
CA TRP A 109 -4.00 9.11 5.17
C TRP A 109 -3.25 8.02 4.40
N LEU A 110 -3.89 7.29 3.49
CA LEU A 110 -3.24 6.20 2.73
C LEU A 110 -2.01 6.68 1.94
N ASN A 111 -2.04 7.91 1.42
CA ASN A 111 -0.90 8.49 0.71
C ASN A 111 0.33 8.69 1.61
N GLY A 112 0.15 8.88 2.93
CA GLY A 112 1.23 9.04 3.90
C GLY A 112 2.13 7.80 4.00
N PRO A 113 1.61 6.64 4.45
CA PRO A 113 2.36 5.40 4.53
C PRO A 113 2.95 4.97 3.19
N LEU A 114 2.23 5.19 2.07
CA LEU A 114 2.75 4.87 0.73
C LEU A 114 3.93 5.76 0.32
N ARG A 115 3.93 7.05 0.70
CA ARG A 115 5.08 7.95 0.44
C ARG A 115 6.29 7.58 1.30
N ARG A 116 6.07 7.17 2.55
CA ARG A 116 7.14 6.71 3.46
C ARG A 116 7.73 5.37 3.00
N ASN A 117 6.90 4.46 2.51
CA ASN A 117 7.29 3.10 2.13
C ASN A 117 7.41 2.92 0.61
N LYS A 118 8.58 3.24 0.05
CA LYS A 118 8.84 3.16 -1.41
C LYS A 118 8.83 1.74 -2.01
N HIS A 119 8.74 0.69 -1.19
CA HIS A 119 8.73 -0.71 -1.63
C HIS A 119 7.37 -1.21 -2.12
N ILE A 120 6.29 -0.48 -1.82
CA ILE A 120 4.92 -0.81 -2.23
C ILE A 120 4.44 0.26 -3.21
N SER A 121 3.67 -0.16 -4.21
CA SER A 121 3.06 0.74 -5.16
C SER A 121 1.68 0.23 -5.56
N LEU A 122 0.82 1.15 -6.01
CA LEU A 122 -0.43 0.75 -6.63
C LEU A 122 -0.16 0.22 -8.03
N ARG A 123 -0.69 -0.95 -8.35
CA ARG A 123 -0.51 -1.64 -9.62
C ARG A 123 -1.85 -2.14 -10.14
N LYS A 124 -1.98 -2.22 -11.45
CA LYS A 124 -3.11 -2.86 -12.11
C LYS A 124 -2.78 -4.35 -12.23
N PRO A 125 -3.53 -5.24 -11.57
CA PRO A 125 -3.27 -6.67 -11.66
C PRO A 125 -3.83 -7.26 -12.94
N GLU A 126 -3.25 -8.38 -13.34
CA GLU A 126 -3.79 -9.25 -14.38
C GLU A 126 -4.78 -10.24 -13.79
N ALA A 127 -5.97 -10.33 -14.38
CA ALA A 127 -6.99 -11.30 -13.98
C ALA A 127 -6.57 -12.71 -14.41
N THR A 128 -6.24 -13.54 -13.44
CA THR A 128 -5.79 -14.91 -13.68
C THR A 128 -6.76 -15.88 -13.01
N SER A 129 -7.09 -16.97 -13.71
CA SER A 129 -7.92 -18.03 -13.14
C SER A 129 -7.09 -18.87 -12.17
N ALA A 130 -7.75 -19.51 -11.19
CA ALA A 130 -7.07 -20.38 -10.23
C ALA A 130 -6.25 -21.49 -10.92
N ALA A 131 -6.79 -22.10 -11.97
CA ALA A 131 -6.10 -23.11 -12.76
C ALA A 131 -4.81 -22.58 -13.41
N ARG A 132 -4.83 -21.36 -13.98
CA ARG A 132 -3.62 -20.73 -14.55
C ARG A 132 -2.59 -20.40 -13.47
N ALA A 133 -3.04 -19.87 -12.33
CA ALA A 133 -2.16 -19.62 -11.20
C ALA A 133 -1.46 -20.90 -10.69
N GLN A 134 -2.17 -22.03 -10.66
CA GLN A 134 -1.62 -23.33 -10.30
C GLN A 134 -0.67 -23.91 -11.37
N ALA A 135 -0.94 -23.64 -12.64
CA ALA A 135 -0.10 -24.09 -13.76
C ALA A 135 1.24 -23.32 -13.86
N ILE A 136 1.33 -22.12 -13.29
CA ILE A 136 2.59 -21.34 -13.23
C ILE A 136 3.43 -21.83 -12.05
N ASN A 137 3.88 -23.08 -12.14
CA ASN A 137 4.84 -23.66 -11.21
C ASN A 137 6.05 -24.20 -11.99
N ARG A 138 7.21 -24.25 -11.34
CA ARG A 138 8.47 -24.66 -11.99
C ARG A 138 8.37 -26.00 -12.73
N PRO A 139 7.83 -27.09 -12.15
CA PRO A 139 7.77 -28.38 -12.85
C PRO A 139 6.80 -28.37 -14.05
N GLN A 140 5.64 -27.70 -13.96
CA GLN A 140 4.71 -27.60 -15.09
C GLN A 140 5.29 -26.76 -16.22
N VAL A 141 5.91 -25.62 -15.89
CA VAL A 141 6.59 -24.77 -16.88
C VAL A 141 7.72 -25.53 -17.56
N GLN A 142 8.54 -26.27 -16.79
CA GLN A 142 9.60 -27.11 -17.34
C GLN A 142 9.04 -28.18 -18.29
N LYS A 143 7.96 -28.87 -17.89
CA LYS A 143 7.29 -29.87 -18.73
C LYS A 143 6.78 -29.25 -20.04
N SER A 144 6.18 -28.06 -19.98
CA SER A 144 5.73 -27.33 -21.18
C SER A 144 6.88 -26.99 -22.12
N PHE A 145 8.02 -26.52 -21.59
CA PHE A 145 9.19 -26.21 -22.41
C PHE A 145 9.87 -27.46 -22.99
N GLN A 146 9.90 -28.57 -22.24
CA GLN A 146 10.39 -29.85 -22.76
C GLN A 146 9.52 -30.36 -23.91
N LEU A 147 8.19 -30.33 -23.75
CA LEU A 147 7.25 -30.68 -24.81
C LEU A 147 7.43 -29.78 -26.04
N TYR A 148 7.58 -28.48 -25.81
CA TYR A 148 7.83 -27.52 -26.89
C TYR A 148 9.16 -27.80 -27.62
N GLY A 149 10.22 -28.11 -26.88
CA GLY A 149 11.51 -28.52 -27.47
C GLY A 149 11.37 -29.77 -28.35
N SER A 150 10.69 -30.80 -27.84
CA SER A 150 10.44 -32.02 -28.62
C SER A 150 9.59 -31.77 -29.87
N LEU A 151 8.68 -30.79 -29.83
CA LEU A 151 7.87 -30.40 -30.97
C LEU A 151 8.68 -29.63 -32.02
N LEU A 152 9.68 -28.85 -31.61
CA LEU A 152 10.57 -28.15 -32.54
C LEU A 152 11.53 -29.07 -33.28
N GLU A 153 11.95 -30.16 -32.65
CA GLU A 153 12.79 -31.21 -33.26
C GLU A 153 11.98 -32.16 -34.16
N TYR A 154 10.65 -32.15 -34.03
CA TYR A 154 9.75 -32.98 -34.81
C TYR A 154 9.58 -32.40 -36.23
N ASP A 155 10.12 -33.11 -37.22
CA ASP A 155 10.12 -32.71 -38.64
C ASP A 155 8.78 -32.99 -39.37
N GLY A 156 7.69 -33.12 -38.61
CA GLY A 156 6.38 -33.44 -39.15
C GLY A 156 5.76 -32.30 -39.96
N TYR A 157 4.73 -32.64 -40.72
CA TYR A 157 4.03 -31.75 -41.64
C TYR A 157 3.34 -30.57 -40.93
N THR A 158 4.06 -29.48 -40.73
CA THR A 158 3.56 -28.19 -40.23
C THR A 158 2.36 -27.67 -41.03
N HIS A 159 2.31 -27.99 -42.31
CA HIS A 159 1.21 -27.64 -43.24
C HIS A 159 -0.10 -28.42 -43.00
N ARG A 160 -0.13 -29.38 -42.06
CA ARG A 160 -1.34 -30.14 -41.68
C ARG A 160 -1.83 -29.80 -40.27
N ILE A 161 -1.23 -28.79 -39.64
CA ILE A 161 -1.66 -28.31 -38.33
C ILE A 161 -2.80 -27.32 -38.55
N TYR A 162 -4.03 -27.79 -38.39
CA TYR A 162 -5.20 -26.92 -38.33
C TYR A 162 -5.36 -26.45 -36.89
N ASN A 163 -5.44 -25.13 -36.69
CA ASN A 163 -5.76 -24.55 -35.38
C ASN A 163 -7.25 -24.23 -35.35
N PRO A 164 -8.11 -25.12 -34.80
CA PRO A 164 -9.48 -24.75 -34.49
C PRO A 164 -9.44 -23.72 -33.34
N ASP A 165 -9.50 -22.45 -33.73
CA ASP A 165 -9.62 -21.30 -32.84
C ASP A 165 -11.04 -21.24 -32.29
N GLU A 166 -11.17 -21.37 -30.96
CA GLU A 166 -12.40 -20.98 -30.28
C GLU A 166 -12.23 -19.58 -29.72
N SER A 167 -12.87 -18.61 -30.38
CA SER A 167 -12.96 -17.23 -29.91
C SER A 167 -13.95 -17.13 -28.74
N GLY A 168 -13.44 -17.13 -27.51
CA GLY A 168 -14.24 -17.01 -26.30
C GLY A 168 -14.58 -15.56 -25.93
N LEU A 169 -15.87 -15.24 -25.79
CA LEU A 169 -16.31 -13.97 -25.19
C LEU A 169 -16.12 -14.03 -23.67
N SER A 170 -15.19 -13.23 -23.14
CA SER A 170 -14.91 -13.17 -21.70
C SER A 170 -15.87 -12.23 -20.98
N LYS A 171 -16.60 -12.74 -19.98
CA LYS A 171 -17.38 -11.93 -19.02
C LYS A 171 -16.56 -11.56 -17.77
N VAL A 172 -15.26 -11.84 -17.74
CA VAL A 172 -14.42 -11.65 -16.54
C VAL A 172 -14.31 -10.16 -16.22
N GLN A 173 -14.66 -9.81 -14.99
CA GLN A 173 -14.57 -8.44 -14.51
C GLN A 173 -13.11 -7.98 -14.46
N LYS A 174 -12.87 -6.72 -14.87
CA LYS A 174 -11.55 -6.10 -14.76
C LYS A 174 -11.24 -5.89 -13.28
N PRO A 175 -10.13 -6.44 -12.76
CA PRO A 175 -9.79 -6.32 -11.35
C PRO A 175 -9.41 -4.87 -11.02
N GLU A 176 -9.73 -4.45 -9.80
CA GLU A 176 -9.34 -3.14 -9.29
C GLU A 176 -7.82 -3.07 -9.08
N ASN A 177 -7.29 -1.85 -9.02
CA ASN A 177 -5.90 -1.62 -8.67
C ASN A 177 -5.61 -2.05 -7.22
N ILE A 178 -4.53 -2.79 -7.06
CA ILE A 178 -4.09 -3.33 -5.78
C ILE A 178 -2.73 -2.76 -5.37
N LEU A 179 -2.43 -2.80 -4.09
CA LEU A 179 -1.10 -2.53 -3.56
C LEU A 179 -0.25 -3.79 -3.69
N GLY A 180 0.85 -3.66 -4.44
CA GLY A 180 1.78 -4.75 -4.71
C GLY A 180 3.23 -4.31 -4.58
N THR A 181 4.12 -5.31 -4.57
CA THR A 181 5.56 -5.09 -4.44
C THR A 181 6.15 -4.43 -5.69
N LYS A 182 6.87 -3.31 -5.54
CA LYS A 182 7.35 -2.48 -6.67
C LYS A 182 8.31 -3.21 -7.65
N VAL A 183 9.05 -4.20 -7.19
CA VAL A 183 10.08 -4.90 -8.00
C VAL A 183 9.48 -5.95 -8.95
N ARG A 184 8.22 -6.37 -8.73
CA ARG A 184 7.60 -7.42 -9.53
C ARG A 184 7.10 -6.87 -10.88
N LYS A 185 7.47 -7.53 -11.97
CA LYS A 185 7.02 -7.17 -13.33
C LYS A 185 5.51 -7.33 -13.47
N GLN A 186 5.00 -8.51 -13.13
CA GLN A 186 3.58 -8.84 -13.18
C GLN A 186 3.01 -8.97 -11.77
N VAL A 187 1.78 -8.49 -11.60
CA VAL A 187 0.99 -8.63 -10.38
C VAL A 187 -0.31 -9.29 -10.80
N VAL A 188 -0.69 -10.34 -10.09
CA VAL A 188 -1.78 -11.22 -10.49
C VAL A 188 -2.80 -11.30 -9.37
N VAL A 189 -4.08 -11.32 -9.74
CA VAL A 189 -5.20 -11.55 -8.83
C VAL A 189 -6.02 -12.73 -9.33
N ILE A 190 -6.40 -13.60 -8.40
CA ILE A 190 -7.32 -14.70 -8.69
C ILE A 190 -8.73 -14.12 -8.78
N THR A 191 -9.39 -14.32 -9.92
CA THR A 191 -10.80 -13.95 -10.12
C THR A 191 -11.67 -15.20 -10.10
N SER A 192 -12.86 -15.15 -9.45
CA SER A 192 -13.78 -16.30 -9.34
C SER A 192 -14.49 -16.66 -10.66
N GLY A 193 -14.29 -15.89 -11.72
CA GLY A 193 -14.79 -16.22 -13.05
C GLY A 193 -13.96 -17.37 -13.64
N GLU A 194 -14.49 -18.59 -13.53
CA GLU A 194 -14.09 -19.65 -14.43
C GLU A 194 -14.45 -19.25 -15.87
N TRP A 195 -13.65 -19.71 -16.83
CA TRP A 195 -13.94 -19.53 -18.25
C TRP A 195 -15.19 -20.34 -18.63
N SER A 196 -16.38 -19.91 -18.22
CA SER A 196 -17.63 -20.36 -18.82
C SER A 196 -17.72 -19.74 -20.22
N LYS A 197 -17.01 -20.36 -21.15
CA LYS A 197 -16.96 -19.99 -22.55
C LYS A 197 -18.32 -20.31 -23.16
N HIS A 198 -19.03 -19.29 -23.64
CA HIS A 198 -19.95 -19.51 -24.74
C HIS A 198 -19.06 -19.69 -25.97
N HIS A 199 -18.97 -20.92 -26.46
CA HIS A 199 -18.13 -21.27 -27.59
C HIS A 199 -18.86 -20.94 -28.89
N CYS A 200 -18.23 -20.15 -29.76
CA CYS A 200 -18.61 -20.05 -31.16
C CYS A 200 -17.42 -20.58 -31.96
N CYS A 201 -17.58 -21.75 -32.59
CA CYS A 201 -16.55 -22.30 -33.45
C CYS A 201 -16.64 -21.59 -34.80
N LEU A 202 -15.59 -20.85 -35.18
CA LEU A 202 -15.42 -20.35 -36.54
C LEU A 202 -14.50 -21.32 -37.27
N LEU A 203 -15.04 -22.02 -38.28
CA LEU A 203 -14.22 -22.68 -39.29
C LEU A 203 -13.86 -21.61 -40.33
N LEU A 204 -12.58 -21.20 -40.36
CA LEU A 204 -12.00 -20.42 -41.45
C LEU A 204 -11.32 -21.37 -42.44
#